data_AF-A0A7W3TI21-F1
#
_entry.id   AF-A0A7W3TI21-F1
#
_cell.length_a   1.000
_cell.length_b   1.000
_cell.length_c   1.000
_cell.angle_alpha   90.00
_cell.angle_beta   90.00
_cell.angle_gamma   90.00
#
_symmetry.space_group_name_H-M   'P 1'
#
loop_
_entity.id
_entity.type
_entity.pdbx_description
1 polymer ?
#
loop_
_entity_poly.entity_id
_entity_poly.type
_entity_poly.pdbx_seq_one_letter_code
_entity_poly.pdbx_strand_id
1 'polypeptide(L)'
;MTALLLVSAVGVAGFGWPLMASESFGAAYGAHAPWLFALILPLLLAVLLAAITEHGAGAKAVAMLGVLAAAGSALRLLGAGTAGLQPMFFLMVLAGRVLGPAFGFVLGAVTMFASALVTGGVGPWLPFQMLALGWFTLGAGLLPAADRLRGGGEVLVLAGYGALASLFYGLVMNLQGWPWIAGMASGISFVPGDPLVENLHRYLTYVLATSLGWDVPRAVLTAVLVLVAGGPVLRALRRATRRAAFGAPARFDPSEPGGADRPRRTARTNPADGSNGSGKPAGSGVSDCPSPGCGP
;
A
#
# COMPACT_ATOMS: atom_id res chain seq x y z
N MET A 1 11.27 7.98 3.90
CA MET A 1 11.51 7.55 2.47
C MET A 1 12.89 6.91 2.26
N THR A 2 13.98 7.51 2.74
CA THR A 2 15.37 7.00 2.60
C THR A 2 15.53 5.52 2.97
N ALA A 3 14.89 5.07 4.06
CA ALA A 3 14.96 3.67 4.49
C ALA A 3 14.38 2.67 3.46
N LEU A 4 13.32 3.04 2.72
CA LEU A 4 12.77 2.21 1.64
C LEU A 4 13.72 2.12 0.44
N LEU A 5 14.43 3.22 0.12
CA LEU A 5 15.44 3.22 -0.94
C LEU A 5 16.64 2.35 -0.55
N LEU A 6 17.13 2.45 0.69
CA LEU A 6 18.22 1.62 1.20
C LEU A 6 17.87 0.13 1.19
N VAL A 7 16.71 -0.25 1.75
CA VAL A 7 16.26 -1.65 1.72
C VAL A 7 16.01 -2.14 0.29
N SER A 8 15.51 -1.27 -0.61
CA SER A 8 15.35 -1.64 -2.02
C SER A 8 16.69 -1.81 -2.73
N ALA A 9 17.70 -0.99 -2.45
CA ALA A 9 19.04 -1.13 -3.00
C ALA A 9 19.73 -2.42 -2.52
N VAL A 10 19.64 -2.73 -1.21
CA VAL A 10 20.12 -4.00 -0.65
C VAL A 10 19.39 -5.19 -1.29
N GLY A 11 18.06 -5.09 -1.49
CA GLY A 11 17.30 -6.10 -2.20
C GLY A 11 17.74 -6.29 -3.65
N VAL A 12 17.92 -5.21 -4.41
CA VAL A 12 18.37 -5.26 -5.81
C VAL A 12 19.77 -5.88 -5.91
N ALA A 13 20.70 -5.52 -5.03
CA ALA A 13 22.00 -6.18 -4.95
C ALA A 13 21.87 -7.67 -4.60
N GLY A 14 21.02 -8.00 -3.63
CA GLY A 14 20.76 -9.38 -3.17
C GLY A 14 20.06 -10.27 -4.19
N PHE A 15 19.29 -9.72 -5.14
CA PHE A 15 18.71 -10.45 -6.28
C PHE A 15 19.60 -10.44 -7.52
N GLY A 16 20.35 -9.36 -7.75
CA GLY A 16 21.21 -9.18 -8.93
C GLY A 16 22.53 -9.94 -8.90
N TRP A 17 22.92 -10.50 -7.74
CA TRP A 17 24.18 -11.23 -7.56
C TRP A 17 24.49 -12.29 -8.65
N PRO A 18 23.54 -13.08 -9.21
CA PRO A 18 23.87 -14.10 -10.21
C PRO A 18 24.36 -13.50 -11.52
N LEU A 19 23.89 -12.30 -11.84
CA LEU A 19 24.24 -11.57 -13.06
C LEU A 19 25.63 -10.93 -12.98
N MET A 20 26.25 -10.93 -11.79
CA MET A 20 27.55 -10.32 -11.49
C MET A 20 28.57 -11.33 -10.95
N ALA A 21 28.21 -12.61 -10.83
CA ALA A 21 29.05 -13.61 -10.17
C ALA A 21 30.14 -14.17 -11.09
N SER A 22 31.40 -13.86 -10.76
CA SER A 22 32.55 -14.68 -11.16
C SER A 22 32.50 -16.06 -10.46
N GLU A 23 33.25 -17.04 -10.97
CA GLU A 23 33.38 -18.37 -10.33
C GLU A 23 33.74 -18.28 -8.84
N SER A 24 34.68 -17.40 -8.50
CA SER A 24 35.11 -17.12 -7.12
C SER A 24 34.01 -16.47 -6.26
N PHE A 25 33.15 -15.63 -6.85
CA PHE A 25 32.07 -14.96 -6.14
C PHE A 25 30.90 -15.91 -5.88
N GLY A 26 30.58 -16.81 -6.81
CA GLY A 26 29.49 -17.79 -6.65
C GLY A 26 29.72 -18.73 -5.46
N ALA A 27 30.95 -19.25 -5.31
CA ALA A 27 31.33 -20.09 -4.18
C ALA A 27 31.26 -19.34 -2.84
N ALA A 28 31.73 -18.09 -2.79
CA ALA A 28 31.68 -17.27 -1.58
C ALA A 28 30.24 -16.84 -1.22
N TYR A 29 29.44 -16.42 -2.19
CA TYR A 29 28.05 -16.01 -1.97
C TYR A 29 27.20 -17.18 -1.47
N GLY A 30 27.48 -18.41 -1.94
CA GLY A 30 26.82 -19.62 -1.44
C GLY A 30 27.00 -19.84 0.07
N ALA A 31 28.21 -19.58 0.59
CA ALA A 31 28.52 -19.66 2.01
C ALA A 31 27.95 -18.49 2.83
N HIS A 32 27.72 -17.33 2.20
CA HIS A 32 27.29 -16.11 2.89
C HIS A 32 25.80 -15.76 2.73
N ALA A 33 25.05 -16.41 1.84
CA ALA A 33 23.62 -16.18 1.63
C ALA A 33 22.74 -16.26 2.91
N PRO A 34 23.01 -17.12 3.92
CA PRO A 34 22.28 -17.08 5.20
C PRO A 34 22.49 -15.79 6.01
N TRP A 35 23.59 -15.07 5.81
CA TRP A 35 23.83 -13.79 6.48
C TRP A 35 23.05 -12.63 5.86
N LEU A 36 22.68 -12.70 4.57
CA LEU A 36 21.69 -11.79 3.99
C LEU A 36 20.33 -11.93 4.68
N PHE A 37 19.91 -13.15 5.06
CA PHE A 37 18.72 -13.34 5.89
C PHE A 37 18.85 -12.65 7.24
N ALA A 38 19.97 -12.90 7.94
CA ALA A 38 20.26 -12.31 9.25
C ALA A 38 20.37 -10.77 9.22
N LEU A 39 20.69 -10.17 8.07
CA LEU A 39 20.77 -8.72 7.88
C LEU A 39 19.44 -8.10 7.43
N ILE A 40 18.71 -8.74 6.50
CA ILE A 40 17.44 -8.24 5.97
C ILE A 40 16.33 -8.26 7.04
N LEU A 41 16.29 -9.27 7.93
CA LEU A 41 15.25 -9.32 8.98
C LEU A 41 15.30 -8.09 9.91
N PRO A 42 16.45 -7.73 10.52
CA PRO A 42 16.58 -6.50 11.31
C PRO A 42 16.36 -5.23 10.50
N LEU A 43 16.78 -5.16 9.23
CA LEU A 43 16.53 -4.01 8.36
C LEU A 43 15.04 -3.82 8.03
N LEU A 44 14.29 -4.91 7.81
CA LEU A 44 12.84 -4.86 7.64
C LEU A 44 12.12 -4.51 8.96
N LEU A 45 12.63 -5.00 10.10
CA LEU A 45 12.14 -4.59 11.42
C LEU A 45 12.40 -3.10 11.68
N ALA A 46 13.57 -2.59 11.27
CA ALA A 46 13.94 -1.18 11.36
C ALA A 46 13.09 -0.31 10.40
N VAL A 47 12.77 -0.78 9.19
CA VAL A 47 11.80 -0.11 8.30
C VAL A 47 10.40 -0.12 8.87
N LEU A 48 9.95 -1.21 9.50
CA LEU A 48 8.67 -1.27 10.21
C LEU A 48 8.65 -0.26 11.38
N LEU A 49 9.68 -0.25 12.21
CA LEU A 49 9.83 0.69 13.33
C LEU A 49 9.89 2.15 12.84
N ALA A 50 10.68 2.44 11.80
CA ALA A 50 10.77 3.77 11.18
C ALA A 50 9.44 4.20 10.53
N ALA A 51 8.72 3.29 9.86
CA ALA A 51 7.39 3.59 9.34
C ALA A 51 6.39 3.91 10.46
N ILE A 52 6.49 3.21 11.61
CA ILE A 52 5.67 3.48 12.79
C ILE A 52 6.01 4.85 13.42
N THR A 53 7.29 5.20 13.55
CA THR A 53 7.74 6.45 14.20
C THR A 53 7.63 7.67 13.29
N GLU A 54 8.07 7.61 12.02
CA GLU A 54 8.03 8.75 11.07
C GLU A 54 6.61 9.25 10.79
N HIS A 55 5.62 8.35 10.79
CA HIS A 55 4.24 8.67 10.36
C HIS A 55 3.27 8.87 11.53
N GLY A 56 3.75 8.85 12.78
CA GLY A 56 2.90 8.89 13.96
C GLY A 56 1.85 7.78 13.95
N ALA A 57 2.23 6.58 13.50
CA ALA A 57 1.31 5.48 13.23
C ALA A 57 0.78 4.89 14.54
N GLY A 58 -0.24 5.55 15.11
CA GLY A 58 -0.88 5.13 16.36
C GLY A 58 -1.33 3.67 16.30
N ALA A 59 -1.51 3.05 17.47
CA ALA A 59 -1.74 1.61 17.63
C ALA A 59 -2.80 1.00 16.67
N LYS A 60 -3.77 1.81 16.24
CA LYS A 60 -4.81 1.46 15.26
C LYS A 60 -4.29 1.16 13.85
N ALA A 61 -3.23 1.84 13.40
CA ALA A 61 -2.57 1.56 12.12
C ALA A 61 -1.78 0.24 12.18
N VAL A 62 -1.06 0.01 13.28
CA VAL A 62 -0.37 -1.26 13.56
C VAL A 62 -1.36 -2.43 13.64
N ALA A 63 -2.49 -2.23 14.33
CA ALA A 63 -3.58 -3.23 14.38
C ALA A 63 -4.16 -3.53 12.98
N MET A 64 -4.33 -2.51 12.13
CA MET A 64 -4.80 -2.70 10.75
C MET A 64 -3.79 -3.50 9.91
N LEU A 65 -2.49 -3.21 10.04
CA LEU A 65 -1.43 -4.01 9.40
C LEU A 65 -1.47 -5.47 9.88
N GLY A 66 -1.63 -5.70 11.19
CA GLY A 66 -1.74 -7.05 11.75
C GLY A 66 -2.95 -7.82 11.22
N VAL A 67 -4.14 -7.21 11.17
CA VAL A 67 -5.36 -7.83 10.63
C VAL A 67 -5.22 -8.14 9.14
N LEU A 68 -4.68 -7.22 8.34
CA LEU A 68 -4.47 -7.43 6.91
C LEU A 68 -3.38 -8.47 6.62
N ALA A 69 -2.32 -8.52 7.44
CA ALA A 69 -1.27 -9.53 7.33
C ALA A 69 -1.78 -10.94 7.72
N ALA A 70 -2.62 -11.04 8.75
CA ALA A 70 -3.30 -12.28 9.12
C ALA A 70 -4.24 -12.75 7.99
N ALA A 71 -5.05 -11.85 7.42
CA ALA A 71 -5.91 -12.17 6.29
C ALA A 71 -5.13 -12.60 5.03
N GLY A 72 -4.02 -11.91 4.70
CA GLY A 72 -3.14 -12.29 3.60
C GLY A 72 -2.45 -13.64 3.82
N SER A 73 -2.06 -13.95 5.07
CA SER A 73 -1.49 -15.24 5.46
C SER A 73 -2.51 -16.38 5.32
N ALA A 74 -3.76 -16.13 5.75
CA ALA A 74 -4.86 -17.09 5.57
C ALA A 74 -5.16 -17.34 4.08
N LEU A 75 -5.16 -16.30 3.24
CA LEU A 75 -5.31 -16.46 1.79
C LEU A 75 -4.16 -17.26 1.15
N ARG A 76 -2.94 -17.20 1.69
CA ARG A 76 -1.82 -18.02 1.23
C ARG A 76 -2.03 -19.51 1.54
N LEU A 77 -2.64 -19.86 2.67
CA LEU A 77 -3.01 -21.25 2.99
C LEU A 77 -4.00 -21.83 1.97
N LEU A 78 -5.01 -21.06 1.55
CA LEU A 78 -5.99 -21.50 0.54
C LEU A 78 -5.36 -21.76 -0.85
N GLY A 79 -4.19 -21.18 -1.11
CA GLY A 79 -3.40 -21.37 -2.33
C GLY A 79 -2.25 -22.36 -2.23
N ALA A 80 -2.04 -22.97 -1.05
CA ALA A 80 -0.94 -23.90 -0.85
C ALA A 80 -1.22 -25.23 -1.59
N GLY A 81 -0.31 -25.62 -2.47
CA GLY A 81 -0.39 -26.88 -3.23
C GLY A 81 -1.21 -26.83 -4.53
N THR A 82 -1.91 -25.73 -4.84
CA THR A 82 -2.82 -25.65 -6.01
C THR A 82 -2.24 -24.84 -7.17
N ALA A 83 -1.31 -25.42 -7.93
CA ALA A 83 -0.87 -24.97 -9.26
C ALA A 83 -0.69 -23.43 -9.42
N GLY A 84 -0.08 -22.76 -8.44
CA GLY A 84 0.21 -21.32 -8.47
C GLY A 84 -0.92 -20.39 -8.01
N LEU A 85 -2.12 -20.89 -7.75
CA LEU A 85 -3.30 -20.12 -7.33
C LEU A 85 -3.10 -19.43 -5.97
N GLN A 86 -2.59 -18.19 -5.95
CA GLN A 86 -2.25 -17.47 -4.72
C GLN A 86 -3.15 -16.24 -4.49
N PRO A 87 -4.34 -16.39 -3.88
CA PRO A 87 -5.31 -15.29 -3.71
C PRO A 87 -4.83 -14.19 -2.75
N MET A 88 -3.73 -14.42 -2.01
CA MET A 88 -3.02 -13.37 -1.26
C MET A 88 -2.62 -12.17 -2.14
N PHE A 89 -2.23 -12.40 -3.41
CA PHE A 89 -1.76 -11.34 -4.31
C PHE A 89 -2.87 -10.34 -4.62
N PHE A 90 -4.10 -10.83 -4.82
CA PHE A 90 -5.30 -10.01 -4.95
C PHE A 90 -5.48 -9.05 -3.75
N LEU A 91 -5.40 -9.56 -2.51
CA LEU A 91 -5.56 -8.71 -1.33
C LEU A 91 -4.43 -7.67 -1.24
N MET A 92 -3.19 -8.06 -1.53
CA MET A 92 -2.03 -7.16 -1.48
C MET A 92 -2.13 -6.00 -2.48
N VAL A 93 -2.55 -6.24 -3.74
CA VAL A 93 -2.77 -5.14 -4.71
C VAL A 93 -3.76 -4.11 -4.17
N LEU A 94 -4.90 -4.58 -3.66
CA LEU A 94 -5.95 -3.68 -3.18
C LEU A 94 -5.57 -2.97 -1.87
N ALA A 95 -4.85 -3.65 -0.98
CA ALA A 95 -4.38 -3.06 0.27
C ALA A 95 -3.26 -2.03 0.04
N GLY A 96 -2.27 -2.35 -0.79
CA GLY A 96 -1.20 -1.41 -1.18
C GLY A 96 -1.75 -0.15 -1.85
N ARG A 97 -2.74 -0.31 -2.74
CA ARG A 97 -3.46 0.81 -3.36
C ARG A 97 -4.16 1.74 -2.36
N VAL A 98 -4.67 1.21 -1.25
CA VAL A 98 -5.42 1.99 -0.24
C VAL A 98 -4.52 2.55 0.87
N LEU A 99 -3.43 1.86 1.20
CA LEU A 99 -2.48 2.24 2.25
C LEU A 99 -1.34 3.13 1.75
N GLY A 100 -1.10 3.18 0.43
CA GLY A 100 0.03 3.88 -0.17
C GLY A 100 1.35 3.09 -0.11
N PRO A 101 2.43 3.60 -0.71
CA PRO A 101 3.62 2.81 -1.02
C PRO A 101 4.39 2.32 0.21
N ALA A 102 4.55 3.16 1.24
CA ALA A 102 5.32 2.81 2.43
C ALA A 102 4.62 1.75 3.31
N PHE A 103 3.34 1.98 3.65
CA PHE A 103 2.54 0.99 4.39
C PHE A 103 2.27 -0.26 3.54
N GLY A 104 2.15 -0.14 2.22
CA GLY A 104 2.06 -1.26 1.29
C GLY A 104 3.30 -2.15 1.37
N PHE A 105 4.51 -1.58 1.28
CA PHE A 105 5.76 -2.34 1.42
C PHE A 105 5.82 -3.13 2.72
N VAL A 106 5.55 -2.44 3.84
CA VAL A 106 5.55 -3.03 5.18
C VAL A 106 4.50 -4.14 5.28
N LEU A 107 3.29 -3.92 4.77
CA LEU A 107 2.24 -4.94 4.76
C LEU A 107 2.67 -6.18 3.97
N GLY A 108 3.26 -6.02 2.78
CA GLY A 108 3.76 -7.15 1.99
C GLY A 108 4.82 -7.95 2.74
N ALA A 109 5.85 -7.28 3.27
CA ALA A 109 6.91 -7.94 4.03
C ALA A 109 6.38 -8.69 5.27
N VAL A 110 5.54 -8.04 6.08
CA VAL A 110 4.96 -8.64 7.30
C VAL A 110 3.98 -9.77 6.96
N THR A 111 3.18 -9.65 5.90
CA THR A 111 2.26 -10.72 5.44
C THR A 111 3.03 -11.97 5.04
N MET A 112 4.12 -11.82 4.27
CA MET A 112 4.92 -12.97 3.86
C MET A 112 5.62 -13.64 5.06
N PHE A 113 6.16 -12.84 5.98
CA PHE A 113 6.79 -13.34 7.21
C PHE A 113 5.80 -14.10 8.10
N ALA A 114 4.65 -13.48 8.41
CA ALA A 114 3.60 -14.10 9.22
C ALA A 114 3.11 -15.43 8.59
N SER A 115 2.91 -15.44 7.27
CA SER A 115 2.50 -16.67 6.60
C SER A 115 3.58 -17.74 6.61
N ALA A 116 4.86 -17.39 6.51
CA ALA A 116 5.95 -18.36 6.58
C ALA A 116 6.07 -19.01 7.97
N LEU A 117 5.80 -18.26 9.04
CA LEU A 117 5.68 -18.85 10.39
C LEU A 117 4.52 -19.85 10.47
N VAL A 118 3.34 -19.49 9.93
CA VAL A 118 2.15 -20.35 9.93
C VAL A 118 2.32 -21.60 9.06
N THR A 119 3.04 -21.52 7.94
CA THR A 119 3.28 -22.66 7.03
C THR A 119 4.57 -23.43 7.32
N GLY A 120 5.33 -23.07 8.35
CA GLY A 120 6.68 -23.62 8.61
C GLY A 120 7.72 -23.30 7.52
N GLY A 121 7.42 -22.36 6.62
CA GLY A 121 8.23 -22.02 5.44
C GLY A 121 9.39 -21.06 5.71
N VAL A 122 9.93 -21.05 6.94
CA VAL A 122 11.04 -20.17 7.33
C VAL A 122 12.35 -20.75 6.83
N GLY A 123 13.07 -20.00 5.99
CA GLY A 123 14.37 -20.41 5.45
C GLY A 123 15.05 -19.27 4.66
N PRO A 124 16.26 -19.50 4.13
CA PRO A 124 17.07 -18.45 3.49
C PRO A 124 16.40 -17.70 2.32
N TRP A 125 15.38 -18.28 1.69
CA TRP A 125 14.56 -17.66 0.64
C TRP A 125 13.54 -16.63 1.16
N LEU A 126 13.14 -16.70 2.42
CA LEU A 126 12.05 -15.88 2.98
C LEU A 126 12.27 -14.36 2.89
N PRO A 127 13.47 -13.79 3.14
CA PRO A 127 13.72 -12.36 3.03
C PRO A 127 13.51 -11.86 1.60
N PHE A 128 13.90 -12.67 0.60
CA PHE A 128 13.63 -12.40 -0.81
C PHE A 128 12.13 -12.40 -1.09
N GLN A 129 11.38 -13.37 -0.55
CA GLN A 129 9.91 -13.38 -0.65
C GLN A 129 9.25 -12.18 0.05
N MET A 130 9.77 -11.75 1.21
CA MET A 130 9.31 -10.56 1.95
C MET A 130 9.57 -9.27 1.15
N LEU A 131 10.77 -9.12 0.57
CA LEU A 131 11.15 -7.98 -0.27
C LEU A 131 10.32 -7.94 -1.56
N ALA A 132 10.20 -9.07 -2.27
CA ALA A 132 9.45 -9.16 -3.52
C ALA A 132 7.96 -8.89 -3.32
N LEU A 133 7.34 -9.40 -2.24
CA LEU A 133 5.94 -9.07 -1.93
C LEU A 133 5.82 -7.63 -1.43
N GLY A 134 6.81 -7.12 -0.70
CA GLY A 134 6.92 -5.72 -0.32
C GLY A 134 6.88 -4.79 -1.54
N TRP A 135 7.74 -5.01 -2.54
CA TRP A 135 7.75 -4.23 -3.78
C TRP A 135 6.46 -4.38 -4.59
N PHE A 136 5.92 -5.59 -4.71
CA PHE A 136 4.61 -5.85 -5.33
C PHE A 136 3.47 -5.04 -4.68
N THR A 137 3.49 -4.93 -3.35
CA THR A 137 2.46 -4.22 -2.59
C THR A 137 2.70 -2.69 -2.62
N LEU A 138 3.97 -2.26 -2.61
CA LEU A 138 4.40 -0.87 -2.77
C LEU A 138 4.01 -0.30 -4.12
N GLY A 139 4.24 -1.05 -5.21
CA GLY A 139 3.97 -0.57 -6.57
C GLY A 139 2.49 -0.29 -6.82
N ALA A 140 1.58 -1.08 -6.22
CA ALA A 140 0.15 -0.80 -6.23
C ALA A 140 -0.20 0.55 -5.56
N GLY A 141 0.57 0.93 -4.54
CA GLY A 141 0.48 2.23 -3.86
C GLY A 141 1.11 3.39 -4.65
N LEU A 142 2.01 3.13 -5.60
CA LEU A 142 2.60 4.12 -6.51
C LEU A 142 1.73 4.41 -7.75
N LEU A 143 0.69 3.60 -8.02
CA LEU A 143 -0.15 3.78 -9.21
C LEU A 143 -0.76 5.20 -9.25
N PRO A 144 -0.69 5.88 -10.41
CA PRO A 144 -1.09 7.28 -10.51
C PRO A 144 -2.58 7.48 -10.22
N ALA A 145 -2.97 8.73 -10.05
CA ALA A 145 -4.36 9.14 -9.89
C ALA A 145 -5.10 8.50 -8.69
N ALA A 146 -4.39 8.04 -7.65
CA ALA A 146 -4.77 8.19 -6.23
C ALA A 146 -6.27 8.40 -5.96
N ASP A 147 -6.62 9.70 -5.96
CA ASP A 147 -7.92 10.20 -5.54
C ASP A 147 -8.90 10.45 -6.69
N ARG A 148 -8.39 10.48 -7.93
CA ARG A 148 -9.14 10.85 -9.14
C ARG A 148 -9.71 9.65 -9.88
N LEU A 149 -8.96 8.54 -9.95
CA LEU A 149 -9.41 7.31 -10.62
C LEU A 149 -10.17 6.42 -9.63
N ARG A 150 -11.47 6.20 -9.87
CA ARG A 150 -12.36 5.37 -9.04
C ARG A 150 -13.33 4.57 -9.91
N GLY A 151 -13.93 3.54 -9.33
CA GLY A 151 -14.88 2.66 -10.04
C GLY A 151 -14.17 1.70 -10.99
N GLY A 152 -14.81 1.39 -12.13
CA GLY A 152 -14.32 0.37 -13.07
C GLY A 152 -12.92 0.63 -13.62
N GLY A 153 -12.58 1.88 -13.94
CA GLY A 153 -11.23 2.23 -14.44
C GLY A 153 -10.12 1.97 -13.42
N GLU A 154 -10.37 2.21 -12.13
CA GLU A 154 -9.42 1.86 -11.07
C GLU A 154 -9.25 0.35 -10.94
N VAL A 155 -10.36 -0.40 -10.97
CA VAL A 155 -10.33 -1.87 -10.91
C VAL A 155 -9.57 -2.46 -12.09
N LEU A 156 -9.73 -1.93 -13.30
CA LEU A 156 -9.02 -2.39 -14.50
C LEU A 156 -7.51 -2.13 -14.40
N VAL A 157 -7.10 -0.93 -13.95
CA VAL A 157 -5.67 -0.61 -13.73
C VAL A 157 -5.06 -1.52 -12.68
N LEU A 158 -5.78 -1.81 -11.59
CA LEU A 158 -5.31 -2.73 -10.54
C LEU A 158 -5.25 -4.19 -11.01
N ALA A 159 -6.16 -4.63 -11.88
CA ALA A 159 -6.11 -5.97 -12.46
C ALA A 159 -4.92 -6.12 -13.40
N GLY A 160 -4.68 -5.15 -14.28
CA GLY A 160 -3.52 -5.12 -15.17
C GLY A 160 -2.19 -5.04 -14.41
N TYR A 161 -2.10 -4.15 -13.43
CA TYR A 161 -0.96 -4.09 -12.52
C TYR A 161 -0.74 -5.41 -11.79
N GLY A 162 -1.80 -5.96 -11.18
CA GLY A 162 -1.73 -7.20 -10.40
C GLY A 162 -1.28 -8.40 -11.23
N ALA A 163 -1.71 -8.50 -12.48
CA ALA A 163 -1.23 -9.53 -13.41
C ALA A 163 0.26 -9.37 -13.71
N LEU A 164 0.68 -8.20 -14.22
CA LEU A 164 2.06 -7.94 -14.62
C LEU A 164 3.04 -8.03 -13.45
N ALA A 165 2.67 -7.46 -12.30
CA ALA A 165 3.49 -7.52 -11.09
C ALA A 165 3.55 -8.95 -10.49
N SER A 166 2.54 -9.80 -10.72
CA SER A 166 2.59 -11.22 -10.31
C SER A 166 3.58 -12.03 -11.15
N LEU A 167 3.62 -11.78 -12.46
CA LEU A 167 4.64 -12.36 -13.36
C LEU A 167 6.04 -11.85 -12.98
N PHE A 168 6.18 -10.55 -12.69
CA PHE A 168 7.44 -9.96 -12.25
C PHE A 168 7.91 -10.48 -10.88
N TYR A 169 6.99 -10.72 -9.93
CA TYR A 169 7.31 -11.39 -8.67
C TYR A 169 7.88 -12.79 -8.93
N GLY A 170 7.26 -13.55 -9.84
CA GLY A 170 7.73 -14.85 -10.29
C GLY A 170 9.15 -14.77 -10.82
N LEU A 171 9.37 -13.95 -11.85
CA LEU A 171 10.68 -13.62 -12.43
C LEU A 171 11.72 -13.32 -11.33
N VAL A 172 11.53 -12.27 -10.53
CA VAL A 172 12.52 -11.86 -9.51
C VAL A 172 12.82 -12.99 -8.50
N MET A 173 11.81 -13.77 -8.09
CA MET A 173 12.03 -14.94 -7.21
C MET A 173 12.77 -16.08 -7.91
N ASN A 174 12.48 -16.36 -9.18
CA ASN A 174 13.18 -17.38 -9.97
C ASN A 174 14.68 -17.04 -10.09
N LEU A 175 15.05 -15.77 -10.22
CA LEU A 175 16.46 -15.35 -10.30
C LEU A 175 17.26 -15.71 -9.04
N GLN A 176 16.63 -15.70 -7.86
CA GLN A 176 17.28 -16.13 -6.61
C GLN A 176 17.46 -17.65 -6.53
N GLY A 177 16.52 -18.43 -7.07
CA GLY A 177 16.56 -19.90 -7.06
C GLY A 177 17.42 -20.53 -8.16
N TRP A 178 17.48 -19.89 -9.33
CA TRP A 178 18.11 -20.40 -10.55
C TRP A 178 19.59 -20.83 -10.42
N PRO A 179 20.47 -20.13 -9.67
CA PRO A 179 21.86 -20.58 -9.50
C PRO A 179 22.00 -21.89 -8.73
N TRP A 180 21.04 -22.21 -7.85
CA TRP A 180 21.09 -23.40 -6.99
C TRP A 180 20.68 -24.70 -7.68
N ILE A 181 20.11 -24.60 -8.89
CA ILE A 181 19.76 -25.75 -9.73
C ILE A 181 20.80 -26.00 -10.83
N ALA A 182 21.93 -25.29 -10.80
CA ALA A 182 23.01 -25.44 -11.78
C ALA A 182 23.52 -26.90 -11.82
N GLY A 183 23.63 -27.44 -13.03
CA GLY A 183 24.10 -28.81 -13.27
C GLY A 183 23.00 -29.87 -13.36
N MET A 184 21.75 -29.58 -12.98
CA MET A 184 20.65 -30.54 -13.09
C MET A 184 20.00 -30.63 -14.49
N ALA A 185 20.19 -29.61 -15.33
CA ALA A 185 19.71 -29.61 -16.72
C ALA A 185 20.65 -28.81 -17.64
N SER A 186 21.17 -29.44 -18.68
CA SER A 186 22.00 -28.77 -19.70
C SER A 186 21.18 -27.74 -20.47
N GLY A 187 21.82 -26.65 -20.91
CA GLY A 187 21.20 -25.56 -21.66
C GLY A 187 20.49 -24.49 -20.80
N ILE A 188 19.80 -24.87 -19.72
CA ILE A 188 19.06 -23.92 -18.85
C ILE A 188 19.72 -23.62 -17.49
N SER A 189 20.78 -24.35 -17.11
CA SER A 189 21.53 -24.10 -15.87
C SER A 189 22.29 -22.78 -15.91
N PHE A 190 22.44 -22.13 -14.75
CA PHE A 190 23.40 -21.03 -14.57
C PHE A 190 24.84 -21.51 -14.79
N VAL A 191 25.65 -20.70 -15.47
CA VAL A 191 27.09 -20.94 -15.67
C VAL A 191 27.85 -19.73 -15.10
N PRO A 192 28.56 -19.88 -13.96
CA PRO A 192 29.38 -18.79 -13.42
C PRO A 192 30.44 -18.33 -14.44
N GLY A 193 30.66 -17.02 -14.56
CA GLY A 193 31.65 -16.45 -15.49
C GLY A 193 31.22 -16.35 -16.97
N ASP A 194 30.14 -17.01 -17.40
CA ASP A 194 29.59 -16.85 -18.76
C ASP A 194 29.12 -15.40 -19.01
N PRO A 195 29.18 -14.89 -20.26
CA PRO A 195 28.70 -13.55 -20.61
C PRO A 195 27.26 -13.28 -20.15
N LEU A 196 27.01 -12.07 -19.63
CA LEU A 196 25.71 -11.67 -19.07
C LEU A 196 24.52 -11.97 -20.00
N VAL A 197 24.67 -11.75 -21.31
CA VAL A 197 23.61 -11.99 -22.31
C VAL A 197 23.28 -13.47 -22.43
N GLU A 198 24.29 -14.35 -22.39
CA GLU A 198 24.11 -15.80 -22.46
C GLU A 198 23.43 -16.31 -21.18
N ASN A 199 23.91 -15.88 -20.00
CA ASN A 199 23.26 -16.20 -18.74
C ASN A 199 21.81 -15.67 -18.68
N LEU A 200 21.53 -14.48 -19.19
CA LEU A 200 20.15 -13.95 -19.28
C LEU A 200 19.26 -14.79 -20.21
N HIS A 201 19.79 -15.27 -21.34
CA HIS A 201 19.09 -16.17 -22.24
C HIS A 201 18.76 -17.50 -21.54
N ARG A 202 19.77 -18.18 -20.95
CA ARG A 202 19.59 -19.42 -20.16
C ARG A 202 18.54 -19.25 -19.07
N TYR A 203 18.58 -18.14 -18.34
CA TYR A 203 17.62 -17.79 -17.29
C TYR A 203 16.20 -17.57 -17.82
N LEU A 204 16.01 -16.85 -18.93
CA LEU A 204 14.70 -16.69 -19.54
C LEU A 204 14.16 -18.04 -20.02
N THR A 205 14.98 -18.90 -20.64
CA THR A 205 14.59 -20.26 -21.03
C THR A 205 14.18 -21.10 -19.80
N TYR A 206 14.91 -20.99 -18.69
CA TYR A 206 14.54 -21.62 -17.41
C TYR A 206 13.15 -21.16 -16.91
N VAL A 207 12.89 -19.85 -16.88
CA VAL A 207 11.60 -19.30 -16.42
C VAL A 207 10.45 -19.74 -17.32
N LEU A 208 10.65 -19.71 -18.64
CA LEU A 208 9.67 -20.19 -19.63
C LEU A 208 9.37 -21.69 -19.46
N ALA A 209 10.39 -22.51 -19.26
CA ALA A 209 10.25 -23.97 -19.17
C ALA A 209 9.67 -24.46 -17.83
N THR A 210 9.93 -23.75 -16.72
CA THR A 210 9.66 -24.28 -15.37
C THR A 210 8.67 -23.47 -14.54
N SER A 211 8.55 -22.16 -14.77
CA SER A 211 7.85 -21.26 -13.83
C SER A 211 6.56 -20.65 -14.39
N LEU A 212 6.38 -20.56 -15.71
CA LEU A 212 5.12 -20.09 -16.31
C LEU A 212 3.88 -20.86 -15.81
N GLY A 213 4.01 -22.17 -15.56
CA GLY A 213 2.94 -23.00 -15.01
C GLY A 213 2.49 -22.60 -13.59
N TRP A 214 3.28 -21.80 -12.87
CA TRP A 214 2.96 -21.26 -11.55
C TRP A 214 2.67 -19.76 -11.58
N ASP A 215 3.36 -19.02 -12.45
CA ASP A 215 3.27 -17.57 -12.57
C ASP A 215 2.02 -17.12 -13.33
N VAL A 216 1.63 -17.81 -14.41
CA VAL A 216 0.44 -17.47 -15.19
C VAL A 216 -0.85 -17.70 -14.39
N PRO A 217 -1.07 -18.85 -13.71
CA PRO A 217 -2.27 -19.02 -12.87
C PRO A 217 -2.35 -17.99 -11.74
N ARG A 218 -1.22 -17.62 -11.12
CA ARG A 218 -1.16 -16.54 -10.12
C ARG A 218 -1.60 -15.19 -10.69
N ALA A 219 -1.08 -14.82 -11.86
CA ALA A 219 -1.40 -13.56 -12.52
C ALA A 219 -2.89 -13.52 -12.96
N VAL A 220 -3.39 -14.59 -13.56
CA VAL A 220 -4.79 -14.73 -13.99
C VAL A 220 -5.73 -14.68 -12.78
N LEU A 221 -5.47 -15.45 -11.72
CA LEU A 221 -6.30 -15.44 -10.51
C LEU A 221 -6.32 -14.04 -9.87
N THR A 222 -5.17 -13.38 -9.78
CA THR A 222 -5.06 -12.02 -9.25
C THR A 222 -5.91 -11.04 -10.05
N ALA A 223 -5.80 -11.05 -11.39
CA ALA A 223 -6.60 -10.21 -12.25
C ALA A 223 -8.10 -10.49 -12.12
N VAL A 224 -8.52 -11.76 -12.19
CA VAL A 224 -9.93 -12.17 -12.10
C VAL A 224 -10.53 -11.76 -10.75
N LEU A 225 -9.85 -12.02 -9.63
CA LEU A 225 -10.33 -11.60 -8.31
C LEU A 225 -10.41 -10.07 -8.19
N VAL A 226 -9.45 -9.32 -8.74
CA VAL A 226 -9.53 -7.85 -8.77
C VAL A 226 -10.74 -7.38 -9.59
N LEU A 227 -10.96 -7.93 -10.79
CA LEU A 227 -12.09 -7.57 -11.65
C LEU A 227 -13.45 -7.87 -11.01
N VAL A 228 -13.60 -9.04 -10.38
CA VAL A 228 -14.86 -9.50 -9.78
C VAL A 228 -15.12 -8.86 -8.41
N ALA A 229 -14.14 -8.84 -7.52
CA ALA A 229 -14.30 -8.47 -6.11
C ALA A 229 -13.62 -7.16 -5.70
N GLY A 230 -12.81 -6.55 -6.58
CA GLY A 230 -12.02 -5.36 -6.25
C GLY A 230 -12.85 -4.14 -5.88
N GLY A 231 -13.95 -3.86 -6.57
CA GLY A 231 -14.84 -2.73 -6.26
C GLY A 231 -15.43 -2.77 -4.84
N PRO A 232 -16.07 -3.89 -4.42
CA PRO A 232 -16.49 -4.10 -3.03
C PRO A 232 -15.33 -4.03 -2.01
N VAL A 233 -14.21 -4.73 -2.26
CA VAL A 233 -13.10 -4.83 -1.31
C VAL A 233 -12.37 -3.49 -1.13
N LEU A 234 -12.12 -2.72 -2.21
CA LEU A 234 -11.58 -1.36 -2.12
C LEU A 234 -12.47 -0.44 -1.28
N ARG A 235 -13.80 -0.54 -1.39
CA ARG A 235 -14.74 0.24 -0.56
C ARG A 235 -14.64 -0.16 0.91
N ALA A 236 -14.54 -1.45 1.21
CA ALA A 236 -14.36 -1.95 2.57
C ALA A 236 -13.01 -1.48 3.18
N LEU A 237 -11.90 -1.68 2.46
CA LEU A 237 -10.56 -1.26 2.87
C LEU A 237 -10.51 0.26 3.12
N ARG A 238 -11.03 1.08 2.19
CA ARG A 238 -11.10 2.55 2.35
C ARG A 238 -11.99 3.02 3.50
N ARG A 239 -12.95 2.20 3.95
CA ARG A 239 -13.79 2.48 5.13
C ARG A 239 -13.04 2.10 6.42
N ALA A 240 -12.31 0.99 6.40
CA ALA A 240 -11.49 0.53 7.51
C ALA A 240 -10.30 1.47 7.78
N THR A 241 -9.57 1.87 6.73
CA THR A 241 -8.40 2.76 6.86
C THR A 241 -8.77 4.19 7.24
N ARG A 242 -9.86 4.76 6.70
CA ARG A 242 -10.36 6.07 7.17
C ARG A 242 -10.73 6.05 8.65
N ARG A 243 -11.29 4.95 9.16
CA ARG A 243 -11.53 4.77 10.60
C ARG A 243 -10.23 4.63 11.39
N ALA A 244 -9.14 4.14 10.78
CA ALA A 244 -7.83 4.06 11.42
C ALA A 244 -7.11 5.42 11.53
N ALA A 245 -7.34 6.33 10.57
CA ALA A 245 -6.66 7.63 10.47
C ALA A 245 -7.22 8.76 11.37
N PHE A 246 -8.18 8.48 12.28
CA PHE A 246 -8.66 9.47 13.25
C PHE A 246 -7.62 9.68 14.37
N GLY A 247 -6.60 10.49 14.06
CA GLY A 247 -5.52 10.87 14.97
C GLY A 247 -4.74 12.12 14.55
N ALA A 248 -5.07 12.77 13.44
CA ALA A 248 -4.57 14.12 13.16
C ALA A 248 -5.15 15.08 14.22
N PRO A 249 -4.33 15.81 15.00
CA PRO A 249 -4.84 16.76 15.97
C PRO A 249 -5.70 17.81 15.26
N ALA A 250 -6.92 18.04 15.77
CA ALA A 250 -7.66 19.22 15.38
C ALA A 250 -6.85 20.44 15.85
N ARG A 251 -6.18 21.13 14.91
CA ARG A 251 -5.68 22.46 15.16
C ARG A 251 -6.89 23.37 15.29
N PHE A 252 -7.30 23.58 16.54
CA PHE A 252 -8.01 24.81 16.89
C PHE A 252 -6.99 25.93 16.70
N ASP A 253 -7.25 26.83 15.76
CA ASP A 253 -6.54 28.10 15.74
C ASP A 253 -6.81 28.80 17.08
N PRO A 254 -5.79 29.33 17.76
CA PRO A 254 -6.03 30.17 18.92
C PRO A 254 -6.78 31.42 18.47
N SER A 255 -8.08 31.48 18.77
CA SER A 255 -8.85 32.71 18.69
C SER A 255 -8.10 33.80 19.46
N GLU A 256 -7.86 34.94 18.82
CA GLU A 256 -6.97 36.01 19.32
C GLU A 256 -7.26 36.38 20.78
N PRO A 257 -6.24 36.33 21.67
CA PRO A 257 -6.45 36.65 23.07
C PRO A 257 -6.51 38.17 23.32
N GLY A 258 -7.73 38.69 23.51
CA GLY A 258 -8.00 39.79 24.44
C GLY A 258 -7.80 41.22 23.95
N GLY A 259 -8.87 41.81 23.39
CA GLY A 259 -9.02 43.26 23.19
C GLY A 259 -9.89 43.92 24.27
N ALA A 260 -9.27 44.31 25.38
CA ALA A 260 -9.70 45.29 26.40
C ALA A 260 -11.21 45.55 26.69
N ASP A 261 -11.58 45.22 27.92
CA ASP A 261 -12.56 45.88 28.80
C ASP A 261 -13.08 47.27 28.36
N ARG A 262 -14.42 47.40 28.28
CA ARG A 262 -15.14 48.67 28.50
C ARG A 262 -16.39 48.44 29.35
N PRO A 263 -16.69 49.34 30.31
CA PRO A 263 -17.61 49.03 31.40
C PRO A 263 -19.09 49.09 31.02
N ARG A 264 -19.84 48.19 31.65
CA ARG A 264 -21.31 48.11 31.64
C ARG A 264 -21.93 49.36 32.29
N ARG A 265 -22.50 50.27 31.51
CA ARG A 265 -23.35 51.37 32.02
C ARG A 265 -24.83 51.05 31.81
N THR A 266 -25.54 50.81 32.91
CA THR A 266 -26.99 50.64 32.95
C THR A 266 -27.74 51.98 33.00
N ALA A 267 -28.99 51.94 32.52
CA ALA A 267 -30.13 52.77 32.90
C ALA A 267 -30.43 54.14 32.22
N ARG A 268 -31.77 54.35 32.10
CA ARG A 268 -32.57 55.59 31.97
C ARG A 268 -32.80 56.28 30.60
N THR A 269 -33.90 55.87 29.96
CA THR A 269 -35.12 56.67 29.66
C THR A 269 -35.02 58.17 29.28
N ASN A 270 -35.53 58.48 28.06
CA ASN A 270 -36.34 59.66 27.65
C ASN A 270 -35.80 61.11 27.83
N PRO A 271 -36.40 62.14 27.18
CA PRO A 271 -37.07 62.18 25.86
C PRO A 271 -36.66 63.39 24.97
N ALA A 272 -37.23 63.43 23.75
CA ALA A 272 -37.64 64.62 22.97
C ALA A 272 -36.63 65.56 22.25
N ASP A 273 -37.10 65.96 21.05
CA ASP A 273 -36.94 67.23 20.31
C ASP A 273 -35.66 67.51 19.47
N GLY A 274 -35.80 68.26 18.36
CA GLY A 274 -34.63 68.78 17.63
C GLY A 274 -34.67 69.15 16.13
N SER A 275 -35.79 69.04 15.39
CA SER A 275 -36.05 69.73 14.08
C SER A 275 -35.14 69.56 12.81
N ASN A 276 -35.73 69.90 11.65
CA ASN A 276 -35.19 70.06 10.26
C ASN A 276 -34.80 68.81 9.44
N GLY A 277 -35.24 68.64 8.18
CA GLY A 277 -36.24 69.42 7.42
C GLY A 277 -36.39 69.05 5.93
N SER A 278 -37.60 69.26 5.38
CA SER A 278 -38.00 69.30 3.95
C SER A 278 -37.77 68.07 3.03
N GLY A 279 -38.86 67.54 2.43
CA GLY A 279 -38.77 66.36 1.53
C GLY A 279 -39.93 66.02 0.57
N LYS A 280 -41.05 66.77 0.57
CA LYS A 280 -42.18 66.71 -0.42
C LYS A 280 -43.13 65.47 -0.39
N PRO A 281 -44.47 65.63 -0.57
CA PRO A 281 -45.45 64.54 -0.46
C PRO A 281 -46.16 64.13 -1.78
N ALA A 282 -46.68 62.90 -1.85
CA ALA A 282 -47.97 62.51 -2.48
C ALA A 282 -48.19 60.98 -2.38
N GLY A 283 -49.43 60.51 -2.19
CA GLY A 283 -49.81 59.08 -2.32
C GLY A 283 -50.72 58.54 -1.22
N SER A 284 -52.03 58.76 -1.34
CA SER A 284 -53.08 58.25 -0.45
C SER A 284 -53.46 56.79 -0.74
N GLY A 285 -53.70 55.97 0.30
CA GLY A 285 -54.27 54.62 0.12
C GLY A 285 -54.58 53.87 1.42
N VAL A 286 -55.87 53.74 1.74
CA VAL A 286 -56.48 52.88 2.78
C VAL A 286 -57.61 52.10 2.09
N SER A 287 -57.97 50.86 2.42
CA SER A 287 -57.64 49.98 3.57
C SER A 287 -57.48 48.51 3.08
N ASP A 288 -57.58 47.40 3.82
CA ASP A 288 -57.84 47.10 5.25
C ASP A 288 -57.34 45.68 5.67
N CYS A 289 -57.56 45.31 6.93
CA CYS A 289 -57.60 43.92 7.44
C CYS A 289 -59.07 43.41 7.44
N PRO A 290 -59.39 42.08 7.44
CA PRO A 290 -58.87 41.14 8.46
C PRO A 290 -58.74 39.63 8.08
N SER A 291 -58.12 38.85 8.98
CA SER A 291 -58.24 37.39 9.13
C SER A 291 -59.66 37.00 9.65
N PRO A 292 -60.16 35.73 9.64
CA PRO A 292 -59.50 34.54 10.21
C PRO A 292 -59.78 33.18 9.52
N GLY A 293 -59.29 32.05 10.08
CA GLY A 293 -59.74 30.69 9.72
C GLY A 293 -58.87 29.57 10.28
N CYS A 294 -59.45 28.69 11.13
CA CYS A 294 -58.76 27.57 11.78
C CYS A 294 -59.17 26.19 11.24
N GLY A 295 -58.27 25.21 11.38
CA GLY A 295 -58.58 23.77 11.51
C GLY A 295 -58.73 22.97 10.20
N PRO A 296 -58.90 21.63 10.31
CA PRO A 296 -58.92 20.82 11.54
C PRO A 296 -57.53 20.34 12.01
#